data_AF-A0A842HIV5-F1
#
_entry.id   AF-A0A842HIV5-F1
#
_cell.length_a   1.000
_cell.length_b   1.000
_cell.length_c   1.000
_cell.angle_alpha   90.00
_cell.angle_beta   90.00
_cell.angle_gamma   90.00
#
_symmetry.space_group_name_H-M   'P 1'
#
loop_
_entity.id
_entity.type
_entity.pdbx_description
1 polymer ?
#
loop_
_entity_poly.entity_id
_entity_poly.type
_entity_poly.pdbx_seq_one_letter_code
_entity_poly.pdbx_strand_id
1 'polypeptide(L)'
;MKNLSKLISTTTLLLGASAAFAMQSAPTSEEAAAPSSTEYAETLTKTAKSVATENTLSAIDSLKSSFSGNKEASSLLSSAINSFKGGDTLKSLDTLNQLSELDLTDKQSQLVEEVKGTVSAYSLNQNFDTSDPNLSGPVNNAIAAIKTGDKTAAAKSLGEIYEMGSLTDKQKEVLTSVASDYAGVDLGKIGDAVNAAKSVKDMF
;
A
#
# COMPACT_ATOMS: atom_id res chain seq x y z
N MET A 1 -41.23 -54.47 -6.18
CA MET A 1 -40.51 -55.76 -6.23
C MET A 1 -39.38 -55.62 -7.22
N LYS A 2 -38.17 -56.06 -6.83
CA LYS A 2 -37.18 -56.83 -7.60
C LYS A 2 -36.72 -56.28 -8.98
N ASN A 3 -35.45 -56.29 -9.37
CA ASN A 3 -34.15 -56.60 -8.77
C ASN A 3 -33.15 -56.66 -9.95
N LEU A 4 -31.89 -56.28 -9.71
CA LEU A 4 -30.65 -56.87 -10.25
C LEU A 4 -30.43 -56.87 -11.78
N SER A 5 -29.23 -56.88 -12.36
CA SER A 5 -27.82 -56.72 -11.96
C SER A 5 -26.98 -57.06 -13.20
N LYS A 6 -25.66 -56.85 -13.08
CA LYS A 6 -24.55 -57.50 -13.79
C LYS A 6 -24.12 -56.78 -15.07
N LEU A 7 -22.84 -56.65 -15.39
CA LEU A 7 -21.76 -57.62 -15.17
C LEU A 7 -20.38 -56.94 -15.15
N ILE A 8 -19.51 -57.51 -14.32
CA ILE A 8 -18.07 -57.28 -14.17
C ILE A 8 -17.33 -57.79 -15.42
N SER A 9 -16.23 -57.14 -15.81
CA SER A 9 -15.13 -57.86 -16.48
C SER A 9 -13.78 -57.18 -16.25
N THR A 10 -13.05 -57.74 -15.28
CA THR A 10 -11.59 -57.69 -15.16
C THR A 10 -10.97 -58.67 -16.16
N THR A 11 -9.99 -58.24 -16.97
CA THR A 11 -8.88 -59.11 -17.40
C THR A 11 -7.61 -58.31 -17.62
N THR A 12 -6.55 -58.86 -17.08
CA THR A 12 -5.20 -58.37 -16.90
C THR A 12 -4.28 -58.73 -18.08
N LEU A 13 -3.20 -57.95 -18.22
CA LEU A 13 -1.81 -58.43 -18.42
C LEU A 13 -1.21 -58.56 -19.85
N LEU A 14 -0.25 -57.65 -20.09
CA LEU A 14 1.15 -57.85 -20.52
C LEU A 14 1.60 -57.82 -22.01
N LEU A 15 2.66 -56.99 -22.17
CA LEU A 15 3.89 -57.14 -22.98
C LEU A 15 3.91 -56.66 -24.44
N GLY A 16 4.79 -55.68 -24.69
CA GLY A 16 5.29 -55.31 -26.02
C GLY A 16 6.20 -54.08 -25.96
N ALA A 17 7.50 -54.28 -26.14
CA ALA A 17 8.56 -53.28 -25.96
C ALA A 17 8.78 -52.37 -27.19
N SER A 18 9.51 -51.28 -26.92
CA SER A 18 10.37 -50.48 -27.82
C SER A 18 9.75 -49.65 -28.96
N ALA A 19 9.80 -48.32 -28.81
CA ALA A 19 10.62 -47.46 -29.67
C ALA A 19 10.57 -46.00 -29.16
N ALA A 20 11.73 -45.34 -29.22
CA ALA A 20 11.96 -43.98 -28.76
C ALA A 20 11.09 -42.95 -29.49
N PHE A 21 10.53 -42.00 -28.74
CA PHE A 21 10.34 -40.63 -29.22
C PHE A 21 10.35 -39.68 -28.01
N ALA A 22 11.31 -38.78 -28.01
CA ALA A 22 11.43 -37.72 -27.04
C ALA A 22 10.26 -36.73 -27.21
N MET A 23 9.55 -36.43 -26.12
CA MET A 23 8.70 -35.24 -26.08
C MET A 23 8.65 -34.70 -24.66
N GLN A 24 9.56 -33.74 -24.44
CA GLN A 24 9.43 -32.55 -23.62
C GLN A 24 8.44 -32.64 -22.44
N SER A 25 8.95 -33.03 -21.28
CA SER A 25 8.33 -32.75 -19.99
C SER A 25 8.16 -31.23 -19.82
N ALA A 26 6.91 -30.80 -19.66
CA ALA A 26 6.56 -29.48 -19.15
C ALA A 26 7.23 -29.28 -17.78
N PRO A 27 7.88 -28.13 -17.51
CA PRO A 27 8.37 -27.84 -16.18
C PRO A 27 7.15 -27.69 -15.25
N THR A 28 7.10 -28.55 -14.24
CA THR A 28 6.28 -28.39 -13.05
C THR A 28 6.46 -26.97 -12.52
N SER A 29 5.37 -26.21 -12.42
CA SER A 29 5.34 -24.93 -11.72
C SER A 29 5.94 -25.11 -10.34
N GLU A 30 7.14 -24.59 -10.18
CA GLU A 30 7.77 -24.31 -8.90
C GLU A 30 6.90 -23.26 -8.24
N GLU A 31 5.99 -23.71 -7.37
CA GLU A 31 5.30 -22.86 -6.41
C GLU A 31 6.39 -22.24 -5.54
N ALA A 32 6.78 -21.02 -5.91
CA ALA A 32 7.74 -20.22 -5.17
C ALA A 32 7.24 -20.14 -3.73
N ALA A 33 7.95 -20.83 -2.83
CA ALA A 33 7.66 -20.87 -1.42
C ALA A 33 7.48 -19.43 -0.94
N ALA A 34 6.28 -19.12 -0.45
CA ALA A 34 6.03 -17.85 0.21
C ALA A 34 7.12 -17.64 1.28
N PRO A 35 7.84 -16.50 1.26
CA PRO A 35 8.88 -16.23 2.23
C PRO A 35 8.37 -16.50 3.66
N SER A 36 9.21 -17.06 4.50
CA SER A 36 8.82 -17.35 5.88
C SER A 36 8.46 -16.03 6.60
N SER A 37 7.50 -16.07 7.52
CA SER A 37 7.04 -14.91 8.32
C SER A 37 8.17 -14.12 8.98
N THR A 38 9.34 -14.74 9.17
CA THR A 38 10.53 -14.20 9.82
C THR A 38 11.37 -13.29 8.90
N GLU A 39 11.62 -13.67 7.65
CA GLU A 39 12.29 -12.78 6.65
C GLU A 39 11.39 -11.58 6.30
N TYR A 40 10.08 -11.79 6.32
CA TYR A 40 9.12 -10.71 6.17
C TYR A 40 9.16 -9.71 7.32
N ALA A 41 9.41 -10.16 8.56
CA ALA A 41 9.53 -9.29 9.73
C ALA A 41 10.83 -8.50 9.70
N GLU A 42 11.95 -9.09 9.28
CA GLU A 42 13.24 -8.38 9.17
C GLU A 42 13.25 -7.31 8.08
N THR A 43 12.63 -7.58 6.93
CA THR A 43 12.50 -6.59 5.85
C THR A 43 11.55 -5.45 6.23
N LEU A 44 10.43 -5.77 6.90
CA LEU A 44 9.55 -4.76 7.54
C LEU A 44 10.37 -3.92 8.52
N THR A 45 11.14 -4.57 9.38
CA THR A 45 11.94 -3.92 10.40
C THR A 45 13.02 -3.04 9.79
N LYS A 46 13.63 -3.40 8.66
CA LYS A 46 14.69 -2.61 8.03
C LYS A 46 14.15 -1.41 7.24
N THR A 47 13.09 -1.60 6.45
CA THR A 47 12.43 -0.54 5.67
C THR A 47 11.64 0.40 6.59
N ALA A 48 10.98 -0.14 7.62
CA ALA A 48 10.34 0.65 8.66
C ALA A 48 11.36 1.32 9.59
N LYS A 49 12.45 0.70 10.04
CA LYS A 49 13.44 1.40 10.91
C LYS A 49 14.07 2.64 10.26
N SER A 50 14.09 2.73 8.93
CA SER A 50 14.63 3.90 8.23
C SER A 50 13.71 5.13 8.28
N VAL A 51 12.41 4.98 8.56
CA VAL A 51 11.41 6.08 8.47
C VAL A 51 10.28 5.99 9.50
N ALA A 52 9.92 4.78 9.91
CA ALA A 52 8.93 4.47 10.90
C ALA A 52 9.49 4.58 12.32
N THR A 53 8.76 5.31 13.15
CA THR A 53 8.89 5.25 14.61
C THR A 53 8.50 3.87 15.14
N GLU A 54 8.99 3.47 16.31
CA GLU A 54 8.58 2.23 17.00
C GLU A 54 7.05 2.05 17.07
N ASN A 55 6.32 3.16 17.18
CA ASN A 55 4.86 3.20 17.17
C ASN A 55 4.24 2.59 15.90
N THR A 56 4.80 2.79 14.71
CA THR A 56 4.22 2.27 13.46
C THR A 56 4.36 0.75 13.37
N LEU A 57 5.51 0.20 13.76
CA LEU A 57 5.71 -1.25 13.77
C LEU A 57 4.72 -1.91 14.75
N SER A 58 4.53 -1.29 15.91
CA SER A 58 3.52 -1.72 16.88
C SER A 58 2.09 -1.61 16.34
N ALA A 59 1.78 -0.58 15.54
CA ALA A 59 0.47 -0.39 14.92
C ALA A 59 0.21 -1.46 13.85
N ILE A 60 1.20 -1.77 13.01
CA ILE A 60 1.10 -2.84 12.00
C ILE A 60 0.87 -4.20 12.67
N ASP A 61 1.61 -4.52 13.73
CA ASP A 61 1.46 -5.81 14.41
C ASP A 61 0.14 -5.89 15.19
N SER A 62 -0.28 -4.79 15.82
CA SER A 62 -1.60 -4.66 16.44
C SER A 62 -2.71 -4.84 15.41
N LEU A 63 -2.55 -4.26 14.22
CA LEU A 63 -3.53 -4.32 13.14
C LEU A 63 -3.64 -5.75 12.58
N LYS A 64 -2.52 -6.41 12.29
CA LYS A 64 -2.49 -7.84 11.92
C LYS A 64 -3.20 -8.71 12.95
N SER A 65 -2.91 -8.50 14.24
CA SER A 65 -3.53 -9.26 15.32
C SER A 65 -5.04 -9.00 15.40
N SER A 66 -5.46 -7.74 15.22
CA SER A 66 -6.86 -7.33 15.27
C SER A 66 -7.71 -7.89 14.13
N PHE A 67 -7.10 -8.29 13.01
CA PHE A 67 -7.78 -8.92 11.88
C PHE A 67 -7.83 -10.45 11.96
N SER A 68 -7.45 -11.05 13.10
CA SER A 68 -7.59 -12.50 13.32
C SER A 68 -9.04 -12.94 13.07
N GLY A 69 -9.25 -13.70 11.98
CA GLY A 69 -10.57 -14.16 11.54
C GLY A 69 -11.17 -13.40 10.35
N ASN A 70 -10.67 -12.21 10.02
CA ASN A 70 -11.03 -11.46 8.81
C ASN A 70 -9.97 -11.67 7.73
N LYS A 71 -10.23 -12.64 6.83
CA LYS A 71 -9.32 -13.02 5.75
C LYS A 71 -9.11 -11.91 4.73
N GLU A 72 -10.16 -11.16 4.41
CA GLU A 72 -10.12 -10.07 3.44
C GLU A 72 -9.26 -8.91 3.94
N ALA A 73 -9.53 -8.42 5.15
CA ALA A 73 -8.74 -7.37 5.78
C ALA A 73 -7.27 -7.78 5.94
N SER A 74 -7.02 -9.03 6.33
CA SER A 74 -5.65 -9.58 6.45
C SER A 74 -4.93 -9.64 5.11
N SER A 75 -5.63 -9.97 4.02
CA SER A 75 -5.07 -10.03 2.67
C SER A 75 -4.72 -8.63 2.15
N LEU A 76 -5.63 -7.67 2.30
CA LEU A 76 -5.38 -6.27 1.92
C LEU A 76 -4.22 -5.67 2.70
N LEU A 77 -4.19 -5.85 4.03
CA LEU A 77 -3.07 -5.38 4.85
C LEU A 77 -1.73 -5.99 4.39
N SER A 78 -1.71 -7.28 4.07
CA SER A 78 -0.51 -7.95 3.57
C SER A 78 -0.06 -7.40 2.22
N SER A 79 -1.00 -7.16 1.31
CA SER A 79 -0.74 -6.55 0.00
C SER A 79 -0.20 -5.13 0.11
N ALA A 80 -0.79 -4.32 0.99
CA ALA A 80 -0.33 -2.96 1.28
C ALA A 80 1.12 -2.96 1.80
N ILE A 81 1.42 -3.84 2.76
CA ILE A 81 2.77 -4.00 3.33
C ILE A 81 3.77 -4.45 2.26
N ASN A 82 3.39 -5.40 1.40
CA ASN A 82 4.29 -5.89 0.35
C ASN A 82 4.59 -4.80 -0.70
N SER A 83 3.59 -4.00 -1.06
CA SER A 83 3.77 -2.86 -1.97
C SER A 83 4.71 -1.81 -1.36
N PHE A 84 4.51 -1.48 -0.08
CA PHE A 84 5.39 -0.58 0.67
C PHE A 84 6.83 -1.08 0.73
N LYS A 85 7.05 -2.37 1.03
CA LYS A 85 8.39 -2.99 1.02
C LYS A 85 9.05 -2.96 -0.34
N GLY A 86 8.27 -3.11 -1.40
CA GLY A 86 8.72 -2.99 -2.79
C GLY A 86 9.03 -1.55 -3.22
N GLY A 87 8.80 -0.55 -2.36
CA GLY A 87 8.98 0.86 -2.67
C GLY A 87 7.77 1.51 -3.38
N ASP A 88 6.72 0.74 -3.67
CA ASP A 88 5.50 1.24 -4.30
C ASP A 88 4.54 1.79 -3.25
N THR A 89 4.88 2.99 -2.79
CA THR A 89 4.14 3.69 -1.72
C THR A 89 2.73 4.09 -2.14
N LEU A 90 2.49 4.42 -3.41
CA LEU A 90 1.16 4.80 -3.90
C LEU A 90 0.22 3.61 -3.94
N LYS A 91 0.69 2.47 -4.47
CA LYS A 91 -0.09 1.23 -4.43
C LYS A 91 -0.37 0.78 -3.00
N SER A 92 0.56 0.99 -2.09
CA SER A 92 0.36 0.72 -0.67
C SER A 92 -0.77 1.58 -0.08
N LEU A 93 -0.78 2.89 -0.36
CA LEU A 93 -1.86 3.80 0.06
C LEU A 93 -3.21 3.40 -0.53
N ASP A 94 -3.27 3.10 -1.83
CA ASP A 94 -4.49 2.63 -2.50
C ASP A 94 -5.05 1.36 -1.84
N THR A 95 -4.18 0.40 -1.54
CA THR A 95 -4.60 -0.84 -0.85
C THR A 95 -5.06 -0.57 0.58
N LEU A 96 -4.46 0.40 1.28
CA LEU A 96 -4.91 0.80 2.63
C LEU A 96 -6.25 1.56 2.59
N ASN A 97 -6.54 2.29 1.52
CA ASN A 97 -7.86 2.88 1.31
C ASN A 97 -8.92 1.81 1.09
N GLN A 98 -8.65 0.82 0.23
CA GLN A 98 -9.53 -0.35 0.07
C GLN A 98 -9.77 -1.07 1.40
N LEU A 99 -8.74 -1.19 2.24
CA LEU A 99 -8.88 -1.73 3.59
C LEU A 99 -9.79 -0.88 4.48
N SER A 100 -9.73 0.45 4.33
CA SER A 100 -10.55 1.42 5.09
C SER A 100 -12.01 1.42 4.67
N GLU A 101 -12.34 0.89 3.49
CA GLU A 101 -13.72 0.73 2.99
C GLU A 101 -14.45 -0.48 3.60
N LEU A 102 -13.73 -1.36 4.30
CA LEU A 102 -14.33 -2.47 5.03
C LEU A 102 -15.06 -1.98 6.30
N ASP A 103 -15.94 -2.82 6.82
CA ASP A 103 -16.59 -2.60 8.13
C ASP A 103 -15.57 -2.86 9.26
N LEU A 104 -14.73 -1.86 9.52
CA LEU A 104 -13.69 -1.87 10.54
C LEU A 104 -14.25 -1.35 11.86
N THR A 105 -13.81 -1.97 12.97
CA THR A 105 -14.01 -1.38 14.30
C THR A 105 -13.24 -0.06 14.43
N ASP A 106 -13.67 0.84 15.31
CA ASP A 106 -12.98 2.13 15.54
C ASP A 106 -11.48 1.96 15.80
N LYS A 107 -11.10 0.93 16.57
CA LYS A 107 -9.70 0.62 16.86
C LYS A 107 -8.94 0.18 15.61
N GLN A 108 -9.54 -0.63 14.75
CA GLN A 108 -8.94 -1.05 13.49
C GLN A 108 -8.80 0.15 12.54
N SER A 109 -9.82 0.99 12.43
CA SER A 109 -9.79 2.22 11.63
C SER A 109 -8.67 3.15 12.09
N GLN A 110 -8.52 3.37 13.40
CA GLN A 110 -7.43 4.17 13.96
C GLN A 110 -6.06 3.60 13.57
N LEU A 111 -5.86 2.28 13.72
CA LEU A 111 -4.61 1.62 13.36
C LEU A 111 -4.33 1.70 11.86
N VAL A 112 -5.34 1.59 11.00
CA VAL A 112 -5.19 1.78 9.54
C VAL A 112 -4.75 3.21 9.23
N GLU A 113 -5.35 4.22 9.87
CA GLU A 113 -4.97 5.62 9.69
C GLU A 113 -3.54 5.90 10.16
N GLU A 114 -3.07 5.30 11.26
CA GLU A 114 -1.68 5.38 11.72
C GLU A 114 -0.69 4.80 10.70
N VAL A 115 -1.06 3.67 10.07
CA VAL A 115 -0.26 3.05 9.00
C VAL A 115 -0.27 3.93 7.74
N LYS A 116 -1.43 4.44 7.32
CA LYS A 116 -1.57 5.37 6.18
C LYS A 116 -0.72 6.63 6.38
N GLY A 117 -0.75 7.21 7.58
CA GLY A 117 0.09 8.36 7.93
C GLY A 117 1.58 8.04 7.77
N THR A 118 2.02 6.86 8.20
CA THR A 118 3.42 6.46 8.04
C THR A 118 3.82 6.29 6.57
N VAL A 119 3.00 5.59 5.77
CA VAL A 119 3.27 5.41 4.34
C VAL A 119 3.28 6.76 3.61
N SER A 120 2.36 7.66 3.97
CA SER A 120 2.28 9.02 3.42
C SER A 120 3.53 9.84 3.73
N ALA A 121 3.94 9.88 4.99
CA ALA A 121 5.15 10.58 5.42
C ALA A 121 6.41 10.02 4.74
N TYR A 122 6.50 8.69 4.61
CA TYR A 122 7.57 8.03 3.86
C TYR A 122 7.59 8.45 2.39
N SER A 123 6.42 8.45 1.75
CA SER A 123 6.30 8.81 0.34
C SER A 123 6.77 10.25 0.09
N LEU A 124 6.40 11.20 0.97
CA LEU A 124 6.91 12.56 0.91
C LEU A 124 8.43 12.61 1.06
N ASN A 125 8.98 11.95 2.09
CA ASN A 125 10.42 11.97 2.34
C ASN A 125 11.26 11.37 1.20
N GLN A 126 10.72 10.40 0.45
CA GLN A 126 11.44 9.78 -0.66
C GLN A 126 11.35 10.54 -1.98
N ASN A 127 10.27 11.31 -2.19
CA ASN A 127 9.99 11.95 -3.48
C ASN A 127 10.33 13.44 -3.50
N PHE A 128 10.58 14.05 -2.35
CA PHE A 128 10.91 15.46 -2.23
C PHE A 128 12.32 15.64 -1.69
N ASP A 129 13.12 16.42 -2.40
CA ASP A 129 14.46 16.79 -1.96
C ASP A 129 14.36 17.86 -0.87
N THR A 130 14.52 17.45 0.38
CA THR A 130 14.51 18.37 1.52
C THR A 130 15.79 19.20 1.64
N SER A 131 16.75 19.05 0.72
CA SER A 131 17.90 19.96 0.61
C SER A 131 17.58 21.22 -0.19
N ASP A 132 16.49 21.23 -0.98
CA ASP A 132 15.97 22.45 -1.59
C ASP A 132 15.40 23.36 -0.47
N PRO A 133 15.98 24.56 -0.25
CA PRO A 133 15.53 25.45 0.81
C PRO A 133 14.06 25.89 0.65
N ASN A 134 13.53 25.90 -0.57
CA ASN A 134 12.13 26.26 -0.81
C ASN A 134 11.18 25.13 -0.41
N LEU A 135 11.56 23.87 -0.63
CA LEU A 135 10.72 22.70 -0.34
C LEU A 135 10.88 22.20 1.10
N SER A 136 12.09 22.35 1.68
CA SER A 136 12.46 21.76 2.97
C SER A 136 11.47 22.09 4.09
N GLY A 137 11.07 23.37 4.22
CA GLY A 137 10.14 23.81 5.26
C GLY A 137 8.76 23.16 5.12
N PRO A 138 8.04 23.38 4.00
CA PRO A 138 6.71 22.82 3.80
C PRO A 138 6.67 21.29 3.80
N VAL A 139 7.66 20.61 3.21
CA VAL A 139 7.74 19.13 3.25
C VAL A 139 7.93 18.62 4.67
N ASN A 140 8.84 19.21 5.45
CA ASN A 140 9.05 18.80 6.85
C ASN A 140 7.83 19.09 7.72
N ASN A 141 7.13 20.21 7.48
CA ASN A 141 5.90 20.55 8.19
C ASN A 141 4.78 19.56 7.87
N ALA A 142 4.61 19.18 6.60
CA ALA A 142 3.65 18.16 6.20
C ALA A 142 3.95 16.81 6.87
N ILE A 143 5.21 16.35 6.82
CA ILE A 143 5.65 15.11 7.48
C ILE A 143 5.39 15.16 9.00
N ALA A 144 5.71 16.27 9.66
CA ALA A 144 5.48 16.42 11.09
C ALA A 144 3.98 16.38 11.45
N ALA A 145 3.15 17.12 10.70
CA ALA A 145 1.70 17.14 10.89
C ALA A 145 1.08 15.75 10.67
N ILE A 146 1.54 15.03 9.64
CA ILE A 146 1.09 13.65 9.37
C ILE A 146 1.44 12.73 10.55
N LYS A 147 2.65 12.85 11.11
CA LYS A 147 3.09 12.06 12.27
C LYS A 147 2.29 12.34 13.53
N THR A 148 1.78 13.55 13.70
CA THR A 148 0.96 13.93 14.87
C THR A 148 -0.54 13.75 14.66
N GLY A 149 -0.99 13.31 13.47
CA GLY A 149 -2.41 13.17 13.17
C GLY A 149 -3.12 14.48 12.80
N ASP A 150 -2.39 15.59 12.61
CA ASP A 150 -2.99 16.90 12.34
C ASP A 150 -3.28 17.04 10.83
N LYS A 151 -4.47 16.58 10.43
CA LYS A 151 -4.92 16.62 9.04
C LYS A 151 -5.03 18.03 8.47
N THR A 152 -5.34 19.03 9.31
CA THR A 152 -5.51 20.42 8.86
C THR A 152 -4.15 21.05 8.56
N ALA A 153 -3.20 20.89 9.48
CA ALA A 153 -1.83 21.35 9.26
C ALA A 153 -1.18 20.61 8.08
N ALA A 154 -1.41 19.30 7.95
CA ALA A 154 -0.93 18.51 6.82
C ALA A 154 -1.49 19.06 5.50
N ALA A 155 -2.81 19.25 5.38
CA ALA A 155 -3.45 19.79 4.18
C ALA A 155 -2.87 21.16 3.78
N LYS A 156 -2.69 22.06 4.76
CA LYS A 156 -2.10 23.38 4.53
C LYS A 156 -0.70 23.27 3.94
N SER A 157 0.18 22.48 4.57
CA SER A 157 1.55 22.31 4.08
C SER A 157 1.62 21.58 2.73
N LEU A 158 0.74 20.61 2.47
CA LEU A 158 0.64 19.96 1.16
C LEU A 158 0.21 20.95 0.06
N GLY A 159 -0.71 21.87 0.37
CA GLY A 159 -1.07 22.97 -0.53
C GLY A 159 0.11 23.90 -0.83
N GLU A 160 0.87 24.28 0.20
CA GLU A 160 2.08 25.11 0.04
C GLU A 160 3.10 24.44 -0.89
N ILE A 161 3.30 23.12 -0.79
CA ILE A 161 4.19 22.38 -1.70
C ILE A 161 3.61 22.35 -3.12
N TYR A 162 2.30 22.10 -3.27
CA TYR A 162 1.63 22.01 -4.57
C TYR A 162 1.74 23.32 -5.38
N GLU A 163 1.72 24.47 -4.70
CA GLU A 163 1.86 25.79 -5.32
C GLU A 163 3.28 26.13 -5.78
N MET A 164 4.29 25.36 -5.37
CA MET A 164 5.65 25.53 -5.87
C MET A 164 5.70 24.96 -7.29
N GLY A 165 5.45 25.80 -8.31
CA GLY A 165 5.22 25.39 -9.71
C GLY A 165 6.32 24.59 -10.43
N SER A 166 7.35 24.10 -9.72
CA SER A 166 8.46 23.29 -10.23
C SER A 166 8.35 21.79 -9.93
N LEU A 167 7.16 21.28 -9.55
CA LEU A 167 6.97 19.87 -9.26
C LEU A 167 7.00 18.99 -10.52
N THR A 168 7.71 17.87 -10.43
CA THR A 168 7.63 16.78 -11.42
C THR A 168 6.25 16.11 -11.38
N ASP A 169 5.87 15.41 -12.46
CA ASP A 169 4.60 14.68 -12.50
C ASP A 169 4.51 13.63 -11.38
N LYS A 170 5.63 12.97 -11.06
CA LYS A 170 5.67 12.01 -9.96
C LYS A 170 5.43 12.67 -8.59
N GLN A 171 6.02 13.84 -8.37
CA GLN A 171 5.79 14.60 -7.13
C GLN A 171 4.35 15.09 -7.01
N LYS A 172 3.74 15.54 -8.12
CA LYS A 172 2.32 15.92 -8.14
C LYS A 172 1.41 14.74 -7.83
N GLU A 173 1.70 13.57 -8.40
CA GLU A 173 0.97 12.32 -8.13
C GLU A 173 1.04 11.96 -6.63
N VAL A 174 2.25 11.99 -6.05
CA VAL A 174 2.47 11.73 -4.62
C VAL A 174 1.71 12.74 -3.74
N LEU A 175 1.82 14.04 -4.03
CA LEU A 175 1.10 15.08 -3.29
C LEU A 175 -0.41 14.88 -3.34
N THR A 176 -0.94 14.59 -4.53
CA THR A 176 -2.38 14.43 -4.73
C THR A 176 -2.90 13.20 -3.99
N SER A 177 -2.19 12.07 -4.08
CA SER A 177 -2.53 10.87 -3.32
C SER A 177 -2.46 11.12 -1.82
N VAL A 178 -1.34 11.67 -1.30
CA VAL A 178 -1.22 11.94 0.15
C VAL A 178 -2.30 12.91 0.65
N ALA A 179 -2.62 13.96 -0.10
CA ALA A 179 -3.67 14.90 0.29
C ALA A 179 -5.07 14.27 0.29
N SER A 180 -5.40 13.49 -0.74
CA SER A 180 -6.68 12.78 -0.82
C SER A 180 -6.79 11.72 0.26
N ASP A 181 -5.79 10.84 0.35
CA ASP A 181 -5.87 9.59 1.09
C ASP A 181 -5.67 9.78 2.59
N TYR A 182 -4.85 10.75 3.01
CA TYR A 182 -4.61 11.03 4.42
C TYR A 182 -5.41 12.24 4.92
N ALA A 183 -5.31 13.37 4.23
CA ALA A 183 -5.91 14.62 4.68
C ALA A 183 -7.39 14.77 4.27
N GLY A 184 -7.88 13.95 3.32
CA GLY A 184 -9.25 14.05 2.81
C GLY A 184 -9.47 15.28 1.94
N VAL A 185 -8.42 15.75 1.25
CA VAL A 185 -8.40 17.02 0.53
C VAL A 185 -8.04 16.82 -0.94
N ASP A 186 -8.83 17.46 -1.81
CA ASP A 186 -8.57 17.55 -3.24
C ASP A 186 -7.74 18.81 -3.55
N LEU A 187 -6.43 18.62 -3.79
CA LEU A 187 -5.51 19.72 -4.07
C LEU A 187 -5.81 20.43 -5.39
N GLY A 188 -6.46 19.78 -6.36
CA GLY A 188 -6.86 20.44 -7.61
C GLY A 188 -7.83 21.59 -7.34
N LYS A 189 -8.81 21.36 -6.47
CA LYS A 189 -9.76 22.39 -6.04
C LYS A 189 -9.12 23.51 -5.23
N ILE A 190 -8.12 23.18 -4.41
CA ILE A 190 -7.36 24.20 -3.64
C ILE A 190 -6.50 25.04 -4.57
N GLY A 191 -5.78 24.42 -5.51
CA GLY A 191 -4.98 25.12 -6.51
C GLY A 191 -5.82 26.09 -7.34
N ASP A 192 -7.00 25.65 -7.80
CA ASP A 192 -7.93 26.51 -8.54
C ASP A 192 -8.41 27.71 -7.71
N ALA A 193 -8.79 27.48 -6.44
CA ALA A 193 -9.24 28.53 -5.54
C ALA A 193 -8.13 29.55 -5.21
N VAL A 194 -6.90 29.09 -4.98
CA VAL A 194 -5.76 29.98 -4.70
C VAL A 194 -5.34 30.76 -5.94
N ASN A 195 -5.30 30.12 -7.11
CA ASN A 195 -4.98 30.80 -8.37
C ASN A 195 -6.02 31.87 -8.72
N ALA A 196 -7.30 31.57 -8.50
CA ALA A 196 -8.37 32.57 -8.64
C ALA A 196 -8.18 33.75 -7.66
N ALA A 197 -7.81 33.48 -6.40
CA ALA A 197 -7.57 34.52 -5.41
C ALA A 197 -6.33 35.39 -5.72
N LYS A 198 -5.24 34.79 -6.24
CA LYS A 198 -4.04 35.52 -6.71
C LYS A 198 -4.38 36.42 -7.90
N SER A 199 -5.14 35.90 -8.88
CA SER A 199 -5.58 36.69 -10.04
C SER A 199 -6.43 37.89 -9.65
N VAL A 200 -7.26 37.79 -8.61
CA VAL A 200 -8.03 38.94 -8.10
C VAL A 200 -7.13 39.93 -7.38
N LYS A 201 -6.14 39.47 -6.62
CA LYS A 201 -5.18 40.33 -5.91
C LYS A 201 -4.31 41.16 -6.88
N ASP A 202 -3.94 40.59 -8.02
CA ASP A 202 -3.12 41.28 -9.03
C ASP A 202 -3.92 42.31 -9.87
N MET A 203 -5.24 42.38 -9.70
CA MET A 203 -6.12 43.35 -10.35
C MET A 203 -6.35 44.65 -9.53
N PHE A 204 -5.82 44.71 -8.31
CA PHE A 204 -5.94 45.87 -7.40
C PHE A 204 -4.57 46.37 -6.95
#